data_AF-A0A1X7BX73-F1
#
_entry.id   AF-A0A1X7BX73-F1
#
_cell.length_a   1.000
_cell.length_b   1.000
_cell.length_c   1.000
_cell.angle_alpha   90.00
_cell.angle_beta   90.00
_cell.angle_gamma   90.00
#
_symmetry.space_group_name_H-M   'P 1'
#
loop_
_entity.id
_entity.type
_entity.pdbx_description
1 polymer ?
#
loop_
_entity_poly.entity_id
_entity_poly.type
_entity_poly.pdbx_seq_one_letter_code
_entity_poly.pdbx_strand_id
1 'polypeptide(L)'
;MLSARHILFSAIAALAACAEAPEEPAFRAFDLELTQPSPYANYLSVAPGARDAALPRPGQIKSRGFSRYLREKTGCVVDSSRMTATLGSRKMPAGYMVPVICP
;
A
#
# COMPACT_ATOMS: atom_id res chain seq x y z
N MET A 1 43.28 -29.51 -39.95
CA MET A 1 41.99 -29.45 -40.68
C MET A 1 40.85 -29.71 -39.70
N LEU A 2 39.75 -29.00 -39.92
CA LEU A 2 38.49 -28.91 -39.17
C LEU A 2 38.50 -28.23 -37.79
N SER A 3 38.26 -26.92 -37.88
CA SER A 3 37.69 -26.03 -36.89
C SER A 3 36.24 -26.45 -36.56
N ALA A 4 35.91 -26.57 -35.27
CA ALA A 4 34.54 -26.62 -34.75
C ALA A 4 34.43 -25.54 -33.65
N ARG A 5 34.27 -24.26 -34.03
CA ARG A 5 32.98 -23.56 -34.15
C ARG A 5 32.04 -23.82 -32.96
N HIS A 6 32.14 -22.91 -31.99
CA HIS A 6 31.03 -22.22 -31.31
C HIS A 6 29.69 -22.97 -31.18
N ILE A 7 29.51 -23.71 -30.08
CA ILE A 7 28.16 -24.02 -29.55
C ILE A 7 28.24 -23.91 -28.02
N LEU A 8 27.18 -23.35 -27.41
CA LEU A 8 26.93 -23.04 -25.98
C LEU A 8 27.39 -21.63 -25.56
N PHE A 9 26.89 -20.53 -26.14
CA PHE A 9 25.55 -19.97 -25.90
C PHE A 9 24.88 -20.37 -24.56
N SER A 10 24.96 -19.44 -23.60
CA SER A 10 23.78 -18.89 -22.92
C SER A 10 22.96 -19.79 -22.00
N ALA A 11 23.46 -20.04 -20.80
CA ALA A 11 22.66 -20.26 -19.60
C ALA A 11 23.61 -19.94 -18.43
N ILE A 12 23.47 -18.86 -17.67
CA ILE A 12 22.49 -18.70 -16.60
C ILE A 12 22.29 -17.19 -16.41
N ALA A 13 21.38 -16.60 -17.18
CA ALA A 13 20.79 -15.29 -16.91
C ALA A 13 19.30 -15.50 -16.64
N ALA A 14 18.98 -16.22 -15.56
CA ALA A 14 17.58 -16.56 -15.23
C ALA A 14 17.32 -16.67 -13.72
N LEU A 15 17.99 -15.85 -12.90
CA LEU A 15 17.64 -15.64 -11.49
C LEU A 15 17.26 -14.18 -11.21
N ALA A 16 16.85 -13.45 -12.25
CA ALA A 16 16.18 -12.15 -12.13
C ALA A 16 14.66 -12.27 -12.23
N ALA A 17 14.10 -13.47 -12.02
CA ALA A 17 12.70 -13.59 -11.64
C ALA A 17 12.61 -13.17 -10.16
N CYS A 18 12.64 -11.85 -9.93
CA CYS A 18 11.88 -11.27 -8.84
C CYS A 18 10.50 -11.90 -8.94
N ALA A 19 10.22 -12.88 -8.08
CA ALA A 19 8.86 -13.25 -7.79
C ALA A 19 8.23 -11.98 -7.22
N GLU A 20 7.62 -11.17 -8.10
CA GLU A 20 6.69 -10.15 -7.68
C GLU A 20 5.63 -10.91 -6.89
N ALA A 21 5.75 -10.83 -5.57
CA ALA A 21 4.74 -11.33 -4.66
C ALA A 21 3.41 -10.78 -5.16
N PRO A 22 2.35 -11.61 -5.26
CA PRO A 22 1.07 -11.19 -5.80
C PRO A 22 0.70 -9.86 -5.15
N GLU A 23 0.61 -8.81 -5.96
CA GLU A 23 0.37 -7.45 -5.47
C GLU A 23 -0.82 -7.51 -4.53
N GLU A 24 -0.62 -7.09 -3.27
CA GLU A 24 -1.73 -6.87 -2.36
C GLU A 24 -2.80 -6.06 -3.10
N PRO A 25 -4.10 -6.36 -2.92
CA PRO A 25 -5.16 -5.73 -3.69
C PRO A 25 -4.92 -4.23 -3.78
N ALA A 26 -4.77 -3.73 -5.01
CA ALA A 26 -4.45 -2.34 -5.25
C ALA A 26 -5.43 -1.49 -4.46
N PHE A 27 -4.95 -0.53 -3.66
CA PHE A 27 -5.81 0.22 -2.73
C PHE A 27 -6.95 0.99 -3.41
N ARG A 28 -6.85 1.15 -4.74
CA ARG A 28 -7.91 1.66 -5.63
C ARG A 28 -9.15 0.76 -5.70
N ALA A 29 -9.04 -0.51 -5.33
CA ALA A 29 -10.16 -1.45 -5.25
C ALA A 29 -11.00 -1.26 -3.98
N PHE A 30 -10.46 -0.60 -2.95
CA PHE A 30 -11.25 -0.21 -1.78
C PHE A 30 -11.93 1.13 -2.06
N ASP A 31 -13.23 1.18 -1.77
CA ASP A 31 -13.97 2.43 -1.72
C ASP A 31 -13.70 3.09 -0.36
N LEU A 32 -12.83 4.10 -0.34
CA LEU A 32 -12.32 4.76 0.87
C LEU A 32 -12.62 6.25 0.85
N GLU A 33 -13.22 6.73 1.94
CA GLU A 33 -13.31 8.14 2.26
C GLU A 33 -12.09 8.56 3.09
N LEU A 34 -11.41 9.62 2.64
CA LEU A 34 -10.22 10.17 3.29
C LEU A 34 -10.54 11.57 3.79
N THR A 35 -10.58 11.75 5.11
CA THR A 35 -10.98 13.02 5.72
C THR A 35 -9.87 13.58 6.60
N GLN A 36 -9.41 14.78 6.26
CA GLN A 36 -8.47 15.55 7.07
C GLN A 36 -9.26 16.53 7.95
N PRO A 37 -9.22 16.40 9.29
CA PRO A 37 -10.07 17.20 10.16
C PRO A 37 -9.61 18.65 10.28
N SER A 38 -8.33 18.94 10.00
CA SER A 38 -7.82 20.31 9.92
C SER A 38 -6.58 20.37 9.01
N PRO A 39 -6.26 21.54 8.42
CA PRO A 39 -5.11 21.69 7.52
C PRO A 39 -3.76 21.28 8.12
N TYR A 40 -3.62 21.36 9.45
CA TYR A 40 -2.40 21.01 10.19
C TYR A 40 -2.51 19.69 10.95
N ALA A 41 -3.56 18.92 10.73
CA ALA A 41 -3.72 17.62 11.36
C ALA A 41 -2.59 16.68 10.91
N ASN A 42 -1.95 16.03 11.87
CA ASN A 42 -0.91 15.02 11.64
C ASN A 42 -1.51 13.60 11.52
N TYR A 43 -2.79 13.51 11.16
CA TYR A 43 -3.53 12.28 10.92
C TYR A 43 -4.65 12.50 9.91
N LEU A 44 -5.04 11.41 9.24
CA LEU A 44 -6.22 11.32 8.38
C LEU A 44 -7.18 10.29 8.97
N SER A 45 -8.47 10.60 8.90
CA SER A 45 -9.52 9.60 9.07
C SER A 45 -9.69 8.85 7.76
N VAL A 46 -9.68 7.52 7.84
CA VAL A 46 -9.90 6.61 6.71
C VAL A 46 -11.13 5.78 7.03
N ALA A 47 -12.20 6.02 6.30
CA ALA A 47 -13.49 5.36 6.47
C ALA A 47 -13.89 4.65 5.17
N PRO A 48 -14.82 3.69 5.21
CA PRO A 48 -15.38 3.12 3.98
C PRO A 48 -16.23 4.20 3.28
N GLY A 49 -16.11 4.32 1.95
CA GLY A 49 -16.87 5.31 1.16
C GLY A 49 -18.37 5.00 1.08
N ALA A 50 -18.77 3.75 1.34
CA ALA A 50 -20.14 3.31 1.46
C ALA A 50 -20.31 2.39 2.68
N ARG A 51 -21.55 2.26 3.18
CA ARG A 51 -21.88 1.54 4.43
C ARG A 51 -21.40 0.08 4.47
N ASP A 52 -21.32 -0.57 3.31
CA ASP A 52 -20.91 -1.98 3.17
C ASP A 52 -19.58 -2.14 2.42
N ALA A 53 -18.86 -1.05 2.16
CA ALA A 53 -17.57 -1.11 1.49
C ALA A 53 -16.53 -1.77 2.42
N ALA A 54 -15.70 -2.63 1.83
CA ALA A 54 -14.63 -3.27 2.56
C ALA A 54 -13.59 -2.23 2.99
N LEU A 55 -13.05 -2.41 4.20
CA LEU A 55 -11.87 -1.69 4.65
C LEU A 55 -10.61 -2.55 4.47
N PRO A 56 -9.46 -1.94 4.12
CA PRO A 56 -8.18 -2.60 4.19
C PRO A 56 -7.95 -3.15 5.60
N ARG A 57 -7.26 -4.30 5.69
CA ARG A 57 -6.84 -4.85 6.97
C ARG A 57 -5.86 -3.88 7.65
N PRO A 58 -5.74 -3.88 8.99
CA PRO A 58 -4.81 -3.01 9.71
C PRO A 58 -3.35 -3.10 9.21
N GLY A 59 -2.90 -4.30 8.79
CA GLY A 59 -1.56 -4.47 8.22
C GLY A 59 -1.39 -3.79 6.85
N GLN A 60 -2.44 -3.76 6.04
CA GLN A 60 -2.43 -3.16 4.70
C GLN A 60 -2.36 -1.63 4.77
N ILE A 61 -2.95 -1.02 5.80
CA ILE A 61 -2.86 0.43 6.07
C ILE A 61 -1.41 0.88 6.30
N LYS A 62 -0.52 -0.02 6.76
CA LYS A 62 0.92 0.29 6.96
C LYS A 62 1.79 -0.04 5.75
N SER A 63 1.19 -0.54 4.66
CA SER A 63 1.94 -0.94 3.47
C SER A 63 2.48 0.26 2.69
N ARG A 64 3.50 0.01 1.86
CA ARG A 64 4.00 0.99 0.88
C ARG A 64 2.91 1.35 -0.14
N GLY A 65 2.07 0.39 -0.53
CA GLY A 65 0.97 0.62 -1.46
C GLY A 65 -0.04 1.64 -0.93
N PHE A 66 -0.40 1.53 0.35
CA PHE A 66 -1.31 2.49 0.98
C PHE A 66 -0.69 3.88 1.12
N SER A 67 0.61 3.94 1.44
CA SER A 67 1.34 5.22 1.50
C SER A 67 1.38 5.93 0.15
N ARG A 68 1.55 5.17 -0.95
CA ARG A 68 1.47 5.71 -2.32
C ARG A 68 0.06 6.19 -2.63
N TYR A 69 -0.95 5.39 -2.31
CA TYR A 69 -2.36 5.75 -2.49
C TYR A 69 -2.73 7.06 -1.77
N LEU A 70 -2.35 7.21 -0.49
CA LEU A 70 -2.58 8.46 0.25
C LEU A 70 -1.87 9.63 -0.41
N ARG A 71 -0.61 9.47 -0.83
CA ARG A 71 0.13 10.55 -1.48
C ARG A 71 -0.54 11.02 -2.76
N GLU A 72 -1.05 10.09 -3.57
CA GLU A 72 -1.78 10.40 -4.80
C GLU A 72 -3.10 11.14 -4.53
N LYS A 73 -3.79 10.82 -3.42
CA LYS A 73 -5.13 11.37 -3.12
C LYS A 73 -5.11 12.64 -2.29
N THR A 74 -4.15 12.79 -1.38
CA THR A 74 -4.12 13.89 -0.39
C THR A 74 -2.80 14.66 -0.39
N GLY A 75 -1.77 14.17 -1.07
CA GLY A 75 -0.41 14.71 -1.00
C GLY A 75 0.38 14.27 0.25
N CYS A 76 -0.28 13.65 1.23
CA CYS A 76 0.35 13.20 2.47
C CYS A 76 0.86 11.76 2.38
N VAL A 77 1.85 11.41 3.21
CA VAL A 77 2.36 10.04 3.35
C VAL A 77 2.10 9.49 4.75
N VAL A 78 2.01 8.17 4.90
CA VAL A 78 1.85 7.54 6.21
C VAL A 78 3.10 7.77 7.05
N ASP A 79 2.90 8.21 8.28
CA ASP A 79 3.96 8.24 9.29
C ASP A 79 4.10 6.87 9.95
N SER A 80 5.01 6.06 9.42
CA SER A 80 5.27 4.71 9.94
C SER A 80 5.86 4.66 11.36
N SER A 81 6.33 5.79 11.90
CA SER A 81 6.85 5.86 13.28
C SER A 81 5.74 5.87 14.33
N ARG A 82 4.50 6.23 13.93
CA ARG A 82 3.34 6.33 14.81
C ARG A 82 2.34 5.20 14.54
N MET A 83 1.58 4.85 15.57
CA MET A 83 0.58 3.80 15.47
C MET A 83 -0.73 4.31 14.87
N THR A 84 -1.23 3.64 13.84
CA THR A 84 -2.61 3.78 13.36
C THR A 84 -3.59 3.33 14.44
N ALA A 85 -4.55 4.18 14.78
CA ALA A 85 -5.65 3.79 15.66
C ALA A 85 -6.82 3.24 14.85
N THR A 86 -7.48 2.20 15.36
CA THR A 86 -8.72 1.68 14.80
C THR A 86 -9.91 2.41 15.39
N LEU A 87 -10.83 2.88 14.54
CA LEU A 87 -12.10 3.42 14.96
C LEU A 87 -13.11 2.28 15.11
N GLY A 88 -13.83 2.24 16.24
CA GLY A 88 -14.76 1.16 16.56
C GLY A 88 -14.08 -0.11 17.09
N SER A 89 -14.57 -1.28 16.66
CA SER A 89 -14.06 -2.58 17.11
C SER A 89 -12.85 -3.03 16.30
N ARG A 90 -11.84 -3.65 16.94
CA ARG A 90 -10.73 -4.27 16.22
C ARG A 90 -11.14 -5.43 15.31
N LYS A 91 -12.25 -6.12 15.64
CA LYS A 91 -12.77 -7.24 14.83
C LYS A 91 -13.58 -6.76 13.62
N MET A 92 -14.21 -5.60 13.73
CA MET A 92 -15.02 -4.99 12.69
C MET A 92 -14.77 -3.48 12.73
N PRO A 93 -13.67 -3.02 12.11
CA PRO A 93 -13.29 -1.61 12.14
C PRO A 93 -14.34 -0.79 11.40
N ALA A 94 -14.70 0.36 11.97
CA ALA A 94 -15.50 1.37 11.28
C ALA A 94 -14.61 2.33 10.47
N GLY A 95 -13.30 2.31 10.72
CA GLY A 95 -12.31 3.13 10.05
C GLY A 95 -10.98 3.12 10.79
N TYR A 96 -10.08 4.01 10.38
CA TYR A 96 -8.76 4.17 10.95
C TYR A 96 -8.40 5.64 11.10
N MET A 97 -7.72 5.99 12.19
CA MET A 97 -6.94 7.24 12.27
C MET A 97 -5.51 6.91 11.88
N VAL A 98 -5.12 7.30 10.67
CA VAL A 98 -3.80 7.03 10.12
C VAL A 98 -2.92 8.25 10.37
N PRO A 99 -1.82 8.13 11.12
CA PRO A 99 -0.87 9.22 11.28
C PRO A 99 -0.20 9.52 9.93
N VAL A 100 -0.10 10.80 9.58
CA VAL A 100 0.47 11.24 8.30
C VAL A 100 1.46 12.37 8.49
N ILE A 101 2.30 12.54 7.46
CA ILE A 101 3.16 13.70 7.24
C ILE A 101 2.72 14.31 5.92
N CYS A 102 2.30 15.57 5.94
CA CYS A 102 1.91 16.34 4.77
C CYS A 102 3.00 17.40 4.49
N PRO A 103 3.31 17.69 3.22
CA PRO A 103 4.28 18.73 2.84
C PRO A 103 3.80 20.15 3.18
#